data_AF-A0A4Q3UKQ8-F1
#
_entry.id   AF-A0A4Q3UKQ8-F1
#
_cell.length_a   1.000
_cell.length_b   1.000
_cell.length_c   1.000
_cell.angle_alpha   90.00
_cell.angle_beta   90.00
_cell.angle_gamma   90.00
#
_symmetry.space_group_name_H-M   'P 1'
#
loop_
_entity.id
_entity.type
_entity.pdbx_description
1 polymer ?
#
loop_
_entity_poly.entity_id
_entity_poly.type
_entity_poly.pdbx_seq_one_letter_code
_entity_poly.pdbx_strand_id
1 'polypeptide(L)'
;AQQFYAVHSERPFYGELVEFMSRGPIVAAILEKDNAVEAFRTLIGATNPADAAEGTIRKKYAKSIGENAVHGSDSDENAAIEGAFHFAGREQF
;
A
#
# COMPACT_ATOMS: atom_id res chain seq x y z
N ALA A 1 -6.47 -9.91 4.59
CA ALA A 1 -6.69 -8.93 3.51
C ALA A 1 -8.09 -8.30 3.54
N GLN A 2 -9.20 -9.06 3.69
CA GLN A 2 -10.58 -8.50 3.64
C GLN A 2 -10.82 -7.29 4.53
N GLN A 3 -10.54 -7.39 5.84
CA GLN A 3 -10.77 -6.29 6.78
C GLN A 3 -9.96 -5.03 6.43
N PHE A 4 -8.71 -5.20 6.00
CA PHE A 4 -7.85 -4.09 5.59
C PHE A 4 -8.40 -3.34 4.37
N TYR A 5 -8.96 -4.06 3.39
CA TYR A 5 -9.53 -3.48 2.18
C TYR A 5 -11.05 -3.31 2.23
N ALA A 6 -11.67 -3.30 3.42
CA ALA A 6 -13.12 -3.26 3.57
C ALA A 6 -13.77 -2.02 2.90
N VAL A 7 -13.04 -0.90 2.83
CA VAL A 7 -13.44 0.32 2.11
C VAL A 7 -13.66 0.10 0.61
N HIS A 8 -13.10 -0.97 0.05
CA HIS A 8 -13.27 -1.35 -1.36
C HIS A 8 -14.28 -2.50 -1.55
N SER A 9 -15.01 -2.93 -0.52
CA SER A 9 -15.87 -4.12 -0.57
C SER A 9 -16.94 -4.10 -1.67
N GLU A 10 -17.45 -2.93 -2.04
CA GLU A 10 -18.44 -2.77 -3.12
C GLU A 10 -17.81 -2.65 -4.52
N ARG A 11 -16.46 -2.63 -4.62
CA ARG A 11 -15.76 -2.48 -5.89
C ARG A 11 -15.67 -3.83 -6.61
N PRO A 12 -15.84 -3.87 -7.95
CA PRO A 12 -15.83 -5.11 -8.71
C PRO A 12 -14.50 -5.88 -8.62
N PHE A 13 -13.39 -5.18 -8.33
CA PHE A 13 -12.06 -5.78 -8.17
C PHE A 13 -11.73 -6.25 -6.74
N TYR A 14 -12.64 -6.09 -5.77
CA TYR A 14 -12.37 -6.38 -4.36
C TYR A 14 -11.95 -7.82 -4.11
N GLY A 15 -12.62 -8.79 -4.75
CA GLY A 15 -12.30 -10.20 -4.62
C GLY A 15 -10.87 -10.51 -5.05
N GLU A 16 -10.48 -10.04 -6.23
CA GLU A 16 -9.13 -10.21 -6.78
C GLU A 16 -8.07 -9.53 -5.91
N LEU A 17 -8.37 -8.34 -5.39
CA LEU A 17 -7.48 -7.60 -4.48
C LEU A 17 -7.22 -8.40 -3.19
N VAL A 18 -8.28 -8.94 -2.58
CA VAL A 18 -8.17 -9.75 -1.36
C VAL A 18 -7.37 -11.02 -1.62
N GLU A 19 -7.66 -11.73 -2.71
CA GLU A 19 -6.95 -12.95 -3.10
C GLU A 19 -5.47 -12.67 -3.35
N PHE A 20 -5.15 -11.61 -4.09
CA PHE A 20 -3.78 -11.21 -4.37
C PHE A 20 -3.02 -10.88 -3.09
N MET A 21 -3.59 -10.06 -2.21
CA MET A 21 -2.94 -9.61 -0.98
C MET A 21 -2.85 -10.69 0.10
N SER A 22 -3.46 -11.87 -0.10
CA SER A 22 -3.39 -13.00 0.82
C SER A 22 -2.73 -14.26 0.24
N ARG A 23 -2.23 -14.22 -1.01
CA ARG A 23 -1.60 -15.40 -1.65
C ARG A 23 -0.21 -15.76 -1.12
N GLY A 24 0.41 -14.90 -0.33
CA GLY A 24 1.78 -15.06 0.12
C GLY A 24 2.16 -14.12 1.26
N PRO A 25 3.38 -14.27 1.81
CA PRO A 25 3.85 -13.42 2.89
C PRO A 25 4.03 -11.97 2.42
N ILE A 26 3.86 -11.04 3.34
CA ILE A 26 4.13 -9.61 3.13
C ILE A 26 5.25 -9.16 4.06
N VAL A 27 5.88 -8.04 3.69
CA VAL A 27 6.70 -7.25 4.61
C VAL A 27 5.89 -5.99 4.93
N ALA A 28 5.51 -5.84 6.20
CA ALA A 28 4.89 -4.62 6.71
C ALA A 28 5.97 -3.75 7.37
N ALA A 29 5.83 -2.43 7.25
CA ALA A 29 6.73 -1.47 7.89
C ALA A 29 5.98 -0.17 8.21
N ILE A 30 6.41 0.50 9.29
CA ILE A 30 6.06 1.88 9.59
C ILE A 30 7.30 2.72 9.27
N LEU A 31 7.12 3.77 8.48
CA LEU A 31 8.20 4.68 8.07
C LEU A 31 7.94 6.06 8.66
N GLU A 32 8.99 6.63 9.26
CA GLU A 32 8.91 7.95 9.89
C GLU A 32 9.84 8.94 9.18
N LYS A 33 9.30 10.14 8.94
CA LYS A 33 10.01 11.37 8.55
C LYS A 33 9.00 12.51 8.52
N ASP A 34 9.50 13.73 8.44
CA ASP A 34 8.67 14.86 8.03
C ASP A 34 8.06 14.59 6.64
N ASN A 35 6.74 14.74 6.54
CA ASN A 35 5.98 14.51 5.32
C ASN A 35 6.14 13.08 4.75
N ALA A 36 6.11 12.07 5.64
CA ALA A 36 6.33 10.66 5.29
C ALA A 36 5.37 10.13 4.24
N VAL A 37 4.07 10.36 4.40
CA VAL A 37 3.04 9.85 3.50
C VAL A 37 3.24 10.38 2.08
N GLU A 38 3.31 11.70 1.89
CA GLU A 38 3.49 12.30 0.57
C GLU A 38 4.81 11.86 -0.08
N ALA A 39 5.89 11.86 0.69
CA ALA A 39 7.19 11.47 0.16
C ALA A 39 7.26 9.99 -0.24
N PHE A 40 6.63 9.11 0.55
CA PHE A 40 6.57 7.70 0.22
C PHE A 40 5.67 7.46 -0.99
N ARG A 41 4.53 8.16 -1.10
CA ARG A 41 3.68 8.12 -2.31
C ARG A 41 4.42 8.56 -3.56
N THR A 42 5.24 9.61 -3.44
CA THR A 42 6.10 10.08 -4.52
C THR A 42 7.13 9.01 -4.92
N LEU A 43 7.76 8.37 -3.93
CA LEU A 43 8.74 7.30 -4.17
C LEU A 43 8.12 6.06 -4.84
N ILE A 44 6.94 5.62 -4.39
CA ILE A 44 6.29 4.43 -4.95
C ILE A 44 5.72 4.70 -6.35
N GLY A 45 5.26 5.91 -6.63
CA GLY A 45 4.72 6.31 -7.94
C GLY A 45 3.24 5.98 -8.14
N ALA A 46 2.73 6.31 -9.32
CA ALA A 46 1.32 6.13 -9.68
C ALA A 46 0.86 4.66 -9.58
N THR A 47 -0.41 4.43 -9.22
CA THR A 47 -0.99 3.10 -9.04
C THR A 47 -0.89 2.23 -10.29
N ASN A 48 -1.12 2.82 -11.46
CA ASN A 48 -0.86 2.17 -12.74
C ASN A 48 0.61 2.39 -13.12
N PRO A 49 1.42 1.34 -13.25
CA PRO A 49 2.85 1.49 -13.57
C PRO A 49 3.12 2.08 -14.96
N ALA A 50 2.16 2.01 -15.88
CA ALA A 50 2.27 2.71 -17.17
C ALA A 50 2.36 4.24 -16.97
N ASP A 51 1.65 4.76 -15.97
CA ASP A 51 1.55 6.18 -15.64
C ASP A 51 2.59 6.61 -14.58
N ALA A 52 3.35 5.66 -14.03
CA ALA A 52 4.37 5.93 -13.03
C ALA A 52 5.62 6.57 -13.66
N ALA A 53 6.16 7.59 -12.99
CA ALA A 53 7.37 8.29 -13.41
C ALA A 53 8.61 7.39 -13.33
N GLU A 54 9.59 7.65 -14.19
CA GLU A 54 10.87 6.94 -14.21
C GLU A 54 11.58 7.04 -12.85
N GLY A 55 12.18 5.93 -12.39
CA GLY A 55 12.86 5.85 -11.09
C GLY A 55 11.95 5.54 -9.89
N THR A 56 10.62 5.54 -10.05
CA THR A 56 9.70 5.12 -8.98
C THR A 56 9.65 3.59 -8.82
N ILE A 57 9.26 3.11 -7.62
CA ILE A 57 9.21 1.66 -7.33
C ILE A 57 8.25 0.94 -8.27
N ARG A 58 7.05 1.49 -8.49
CA ARG A 58 6.04 0.88 -9.37
C ARG A 58 6.51 0.85 -10.82
N LYS A 59 7.18 1.91 -11.29
CA LYS A 59 7.73 1.90 -12.66
C LYS A 59 8.75 0.78 -12.87
N LYS A 60 9.57 0.51 -11.85
CA LYS A 60 10.68 -0.44 -11.93
C LYS A 60 10.27 -1.90 -11.69
N TYR A 61 9.29 -2.15 -10.82
CA TYR A 61 9.02 -3.50 -10.32
C TYR A 61 7.57 -3.99 -10.44
N ALA A 62 6.61 -3.11 -10.74
CA ALA A 62 5.23 -3.53 -10.91
C ALA A 62 5.03 -4.29 -12.22
N LYS A 63 4.12 -5.27 -12.20
CA LYS A 63 3.74 -6.05 -13.38
C LYS A 63 2.45 -5.54 -14.02
N SER A 64 1.51 -5.03 -13.21
CA SER A 64 0.23 -4.50 -13.66
C SER A 64 -0.38 -3.58 -12.59
N ILE A 65 -1.58 -3.03 -12.85
CA ILE A 65 -2.31 -2.21 -11.86
C ILE A 65 -2.70 -3.00 -10.59
N GLY A 66 -3.04 -4.29 -10.74
CA GLY A 66 -3.39 -5.19 -9.64
C GLY A 66 -2.15 -5.80 -8.96
N GLU A 67 -1.06 -5.99 -9.70
CA GLU A 67 0.22 -6.50 -9.20
C GLU A 67 1.28 -5.38 -9.18
N ASN A 68 1.02 -4.34 -8.38
CA ASN A 68 1.80 -3.09 -8.41
C ASN A 68 2.96 -3.01 -7.40
N ALA A 69 3.48 -4.15 -6.97
CA ALA A 69 4.66 -4.34 -6.11
C ALA A 69 4.61 -3.77 -4.68
N VAL A 70 3.95 -2.65 -4.40
CA VAL A 70 3.97 -1.99 -3.08
C VAL A 70 2.68 -1.22 -2.79
N HIS A 71 2.21 -1.36 -1.55
CA HIS A 71 1.15 -0.54 -0.94
C HIS A 71 1.78 0.58 -0.08
N GLY A 72 1.11 1.72 -0.04
CA GLY A 72 1.46 2.83 0.86
C GLY A 72 0.22 3.66 1.13
N SER A 73 0.04 4.06 2.38
CA SER A 73 -1.11 4.84 2.84
C SER A 73 -1.26 6.14 2.04
N ASP A 74 -2.50 6.64 1.92
CA ASP A 74 -2.83 7.79 1.09
C ASP A 74 -3.04 9.10 1.86
N SER A 75 -3.12 9.03 3.19
CA SER A 75 -3.25 10.16 4.11
C SER A 75 -2.63 9.81 5.47
N ASP A 76 -2.37 10.81 6.30
CA ASP A 76 -1.86 10.61 7.66
C ASP A 76 -2.86 9.84 8.53
N GLU A 77 -4.16 10.07 8.33
CA GLU A 77 -5.23 9.33 9.01
C GLU A 77 -5.19 7.84 8.64
N ASN A 78 -5.11 7.52 7.35
CA ASN A 78 -5.00 6.14 6.90
C ASN A 78 -3.67 5.50 7.31
N ALA A 79 -2.57 6.25 7.36
CA ALA A 79 -1.30 5.72 7.88
C ALA A 79 -1.41 5.27 9.33
N ALA A 80 -2.10 6.04 10.19
CA ALA A 80 -2.34 5.66 11.58
C ALA A 80 -3.24 4.42 11.69
N ILE A 81 -4.33 4.36 10.92
CA ILE A 81 -5.27 3.23 10.90
C ILE A 81 -4.59 1.95 10.41
N GLU A 82 -3.89 2.03 9.27
CA GLU A 82 -3.19 0.90 8.66
C GLU A 82 -2.02 0.42 9.52
N GLY A 83 -1.26 1.34 10.13
CA GLY A 83 -0.20 1.02 11.07
C GLY A 83 -0.72 0.26 12.29
N ALA A 84 -1.79 0.74 12.91
CA ALA A 84 -2.44 0.06 14.04
C ALA A 84 -3.09 -1.27 13.67
N PHE A 85 -3.49 -1.45 12.40
CA PHE A 85 -4.00 -2.73 11.91
C PHE A 85 -2.91 -3.81 11.88
N HIS A 86 -1.68 -3.45 11.49
CA HIS A 86 -0.57 -4.40 11.33
C HIS A 86 0.30 -4.57 12.57
N PHE A 87 0.41 -3.55 13.41
CA PHE A 87 1.33 -3.51 14.54
C PHE A 87 0.60 -3.15 15.83
N ALA A 88 0.84 -3.93 16.90
CA ALA A 88 0.41 -3.54 18.23
C ALA A 88 1.15 -2.27 18.68
N GLY A 89 0.56 -1.49 19.58
CA GLY A 89 1.19 -0.23 20.05
C GLY A 89 2.58 -0.40 20.68
N ARG A 90 2.93 -1.60 21.15
CA ARG A 90 4.29 -1.91 21.66
C ARG A 90 5.33 -2.18 20.57
N GLU A 91 4.90 -2.32 19.32
CA GLU A 91 5.72 -2.56 18.14
C GLU A 91 5.93 -1.26 17.33
N GLN A 92 5.35 -0.15 17.80
CA GLN A 92 5.48 1.20 17.25
C GLN A 92 6.44 1.96 18.16
N PHE A 93 7.57 2.41 17.62
CA PHE A 93 8.68 3.02 18.35
C PHE A 93 8.87 4.47 17.96
#